data_AF-A0A1J3GFY1-F1
#
_entry.id   AF-A0A1J3GFY1-F1
#
_cell.length_a   1.000
_cell.length_b   1.000
_cell.length_c   1.000
_cell.angle_alpha   90.00
_cell.angle_beta   90.00
_cell.angle_gamma   90.00
#
_symmetry.space_group_name_H-M   'P 1'
#
loop_
_entity.id
_entity.type
_entity.pdbx_description
1 polymer ?
#
loop_
_entity_poly.entity_id
_entity_poly.type
_entity_poly.pdbx_seq_one_letter_code
_entity_poly.pdbx_strand_id
1 'polypeptide(L)'
;EELVRRSMVIYEKGDLTLGIGYCRMHDIMRDVCLWKAKEENFLQVIKVPTSTSTINAHTPSRSRRLTVHSGNALHMLGHKNNRKARSVLCPKVEGYLWNQPSSVFRSLPLLRVLDLYGAKFKGGKLPSSIGELIHLRFL
;
A
#
# COMPACT_ATOMS: atom_id res chain seq x y z
N GLU A 1 -11.26 -11.24 -15.79
CA GLU A 1 -11.19 -11.94 -17.09
C GLU A 1 -10.61 -11.07 -18.22
N GLU A 2 -11.05 -9.82 -18.40
CA GLU A 2 -10.55 -8.98 -19.50
C GLU A 2 -9.03 -8.78 -19.51
N LEU A 3 -8.41 -8.52 -18.36
CA LEU A 3 -6.96 -8.34 -18.26
C LEU A 3 -6.18 -9.60 -18.68
N VAL A 4 -6.75 -10.78 -18.42
CA VAL A 4 -6.19 -12.08 -18.85
C VAL A 4 -6.33 -12.24 -20.36
N ARG A 5 -7.52 -11.94 -20.89
CA ARG A 5 -7.80 -11.99 -22.34
C ARG A 5 -6.92 -11.03 -23.16
N ARG A 6 -6.46 -9.94 -22.56
CA ARG A 6 -5.52 -8.97 -23.15
C ARG A 6 -4.05 -9.28 -22.84
N SER A 7 -3.75 -10.44 -22.26
CA SER A 7 -2.39 -10.86 -21.88
C SER A 7 -1.66 -9.84 -21.00
N MET A 8 -2.39 -9.09 -20.16
CA MET A 8 -1.79 -8.16 -19.19
C MET A 8 -1.40 -8.86 -17.89
N VAL A 9 -2.18 -9.87 -17.51
CA VAL A 9 -1.96 -10.70 -16.34
C VAL A 9 -2.20 -12.16 -16.70
N ILE A 10 -1.41 -13.04 -16.08
CA ILE A 10 -1.56 -14.49 -16.14
C ILE A 10 -2.46 -14.88 -14.98
N TYR A 11 -3.54 -15.61 -15.27
CA TYR A 11 -4.34 -16.25 -14.24
C TYR A 11 -3.80 -17.64 -13.95
N GLU A 12 -3.56 -17.92 -12.68
CA GLU A 12 -3.18 -19.24 -12.21
C GLU A 12 -4.21 -19.75 -11.21
N LYS A 13 -4.68 -20.96 -11.48
CA LYS A 13 -5.63 -21.65 -10.62
C LYS A 13 -4.84 -22.18 -9.42
N GLY A 14 -5.17 -21.71 -8.22
CA GLY A 14 -4.66 -22.29 -6.98
C GLY A 14 -5.43 -23.55 -6.60
N ASP A 15 -5.32 -23.95 -5.33
CA ASP A 15 -5.90 -25.19 -4.83
C ASP A 15 -7.41 -25.27 -5.10
N LEU A 16 -7.80 -26.32 -5.81
CA LEU A 16 -9.16 -26.58 -6.30
C LEU A 16 -10.19 -26.68 -5.16
N THR A 17 -9.75 -26.97 -3.94
CA THR A 17 -10.58 -27.10 -2.74
C THR A 17 -10.99 -25.76 -2.13
N LEU A 18 -10.18 -24.70 -2.28
CA LEU A 18 -10.50 -23.37 -1.73
C LEU A 18 -11.05 -22.38 -2.78
N GLY A 19 -11.01 -22.74 -4.07
CA GLY A 19 -11.44 -21.83 -5.14
C GLY A 19 -10.58 -20.57 -5.26
N ILE A 20 -9.37 -20.58 -4.69
CA ILE A 20 -8.45 -19.44 -4.71
C ILE A 20 -7.70 -19.45 -6.05
N GLY A 21 -7.89 -18.42 -6.85
CA GLY A 21 -7.04 -18.12 -8.00
C GLY A 21 -6.07 -17.00 -7.66
N TYR A 22 -4.87 -17.03 -8.21
CA TYR A 22 -3.92 -15.93 -8.12
C TYR A 22 -3.58 -15.41 -9.51
N CYS A 23 -3.36 -14.11 -9.61
CA CYS A 23 -2.97 -13.45 -10.85
C CYS A 23 -1.51 -13.02 -10.75
N ARG A 24 -0.71 -13.35 -11.75
CA ARG A 24 0.66 -12.84 -11.91
C ARG A 24 0.69 -11.80 -13.02
N MET A 25 1.45 -10.74 -12.84
CA MET A 25 1.68 -9.75 -13.90
C MET A 25 2.95 -10.12 -14.65
N HIS A 26 2.96 -9.96 -15.97
CA HIS A 26 4.20 -10.08 -16.75
C HIS A 26 5.19 -8.98 -16.36
N ASP A 27 6.48 -9.28 -16.32
CA ASP A 27 7.52 -8.30 -15.95
C ASP A 27 7.50 -7.06 -16.86
N ILE A 28 7.30 -7.26 -18.17
CA ILE A 28 7.16 -6.16 -19.13
C ILE A 28 5.97 -5.26 -18.78
N MET A 29 4.82 -5.85 -18.45
CA MET A 29 3.61 -5.09 -18.09
C MET A 29 3.78 -4.35 -16.76
N ARG A 30 4.49 -4.97 -15.82
CA ARG A 30 4.88 -4.33 -14.56
C ARG A 30 5.73 -3.09 -14.81
N ASP A 31 6.72 -3.17 -15.70
CA ASP A 31 7.59 -2.03 -16.01
C ASP A 31 6.84 -0.90 -16.73
N VAL A 32 5.97 -1.24 -17.68
CA VAL A 32 5.06 -0.26 -18.32
C VAL A 32 4.17 0.43 -17.29
N CYS A 33 3.57 -0.33 -16.37
CA CYS A 33 2.72 0.22 -15.31
C CYS A 33 3.49 1.15 -14.37
N LEU A 34 4.71 0.79 -13.98
CA LEU A 34 5.56 1.61 -13.12
C LEU A 34 5.98 2.91 -13.81
N TRP A 35 6.33 2.82 -15.10
CA TRP A 35 6.66 4.00 -15.90
C TRP A 35 5.47 4.95 -15.99
N LYS A 36 4.29 4.46 -16.37
CA LYS A 36 3.08 5.29 -16.48
C LYS A 36 2.63 5.83 -15.12
N ALA A 37 2.76 5.06 -14.06
CA ALA A 37 2.43 5.52 -12.70
C ALA A 37 3.34 6.67 -12.24
N LYS A 38 4.61 6.68 -12.64
CA LYS A 38 5.54 7.77 -12.38
C LYS A 38 5.19 9.02 -13.19
N GLU A 39 4.92 8.86 -14.49
CA GLU A 39 4.51 9.94 -15.38
C GLU A 39 3.25 10.66 -14.86
N GLU A 40 2.24 9.90 -14.47
CA GLU A 40 0.95 10.43 -13.97
C GLU A 40 0.99 10.84 -12.48
N ASN A 41 2.12 10.65 -11.79
CA ASN A 41 2.21 10.78 -10.33
C ASN A 41 1.10 9.99 -9.59
N PHE A 42 0.72 8.83 -10.13
CA PHE A 42 -0.44 8.07 -9.70
C PHE A 42 -0.21 7.33 -8.36
N LEU A 43 1.00 6.79 -8.20
CA LEU A 43 1.39 5.94 -7.08
C LEU A 43 2.66 6.47 -6.43
N GLN A 44 2.64 6.57 -5.10
CA GLN A 44 3.85 6.83 -4.32
C GLN A 44 4.25 5.58 -3.54
N VAL A 45 5.49 5.14 -3.74
CA VAL A 45 6.08 4.03 -3.00
C VAL A 45 6.92 4.57 -1.84
N ILE A 46 6.58 4.18 -0.61
CA ILE A 46 7.32 4.53 0.60
C ILE A 46 8.17 3.32 0.98
N LYS A 47 9.49 3.53 1.03
CA LYS A 47 10.49 2.57 1.51
C LYS A 47 11.27 3.19 2.66
N VAL A 48 11.75 2.36 3.58
CA VAL A 48 12.73 2.81 4.59
C VAL A 48 14.03 3.13 3.85
N PRO A 49 14.70 4.26 4.14
CA PRO A 49 16.01 4.54 3.58
C PRO A 49 17.01 3.51 4.11
N THR A 50 17.48 2.62 3.25
CA THR A 50 18.72 1.88 3.50
C THR A 50 19.85 2.82 3.09
N SER A 51 20.71 3.18 4.05
CA SER A 51 21.82 4.13 3.92
C SER A 51 22.58 3.97 2.60
N THR A 52 22.22 4.77 1.58
CA THR A 52 22.89 5.05 0.27
C THR A 52 21.90 5.35 -0.85
N SER A 53 20.61 5.05 -0.72
CA SER A 53 19.62 5.52 -1.70
C SER A 53 19.12 6.90 -1.31
N THR A 54 19.45 7.90 -2.14
CA THR A 54 18.98 9.28 -2.04
C THR A 54 17.51 9.27 -1.67
N ILE A 55 17.24 9.90 -0.54
CA ILE A 55 15.90 10.27 -0.13
C ILE A 55 15.36 11.09 -1.30
N ASN A 56 14.49 10.50 -2.12
CA ASN A 56 13.56 11.28 -2.94
C ASN A 56 12.53 11.92 -1.99
N ALA A 57 13.04 12.74 -1.08
CA ALA A 57 12.29 13.68 -0.29
C ALA A 57 12.12 14.92 -1.14
N HIS A 58 11.00 15.59 -0.89
CA HIS A 58 10.67 16.94 -1.34
C HIS A 58 9.90 17.06 -2.66
N THR A 59 8.98 16.14 -2.92
CA THR A 59 7.75 16.54 -3.63
C THR A 59 6.52 16.15 -2.82
N PRO A 60 5.63 17.10 -2.47
CA PRO A 60 4.29 16.78 -1.99
C PRO A 60 3.65 15.86 -3.03
N SER A 61 3.41 14.60 -2.69
CA SER A 61 2.80 13.69 -3.65
C SER A 61 1.35 14.14 -3.84
N ARG A 62 1.00 14.50 -5.07
CA ARG A 62 -0.41 14.62 -5.48
C ARG A 62 -1.06 13.24 -5.65
N SER A 63 -0.28 12.18 -5.46
CA SER A 63 -0.70 10.80 -5.58
C SER A 63 -1.87 10.49 -4.65
N ARG A 64 -2.89 9.85 -5.20
CA ARG A 64 -4.05 9.40 -4.44
C ARG A 64 -3.86 7.98 -3.89
N ARG A 65 -2.77 7.29 -4.26
CA ARG A 65 -2.45 5.92 -3.85
C ARG A 65 -1.05 5.86 -3.26
N LEU A 66 -0.93 5.20 -2.12
CA LEU A 66 0.30 4.98 -1.40
C LEU A 66 0.54 3.48 -1.26
N THR A 67 1.77 3.05 -1.47
CA THR A 67 2.20 1.69 -1.13
C THR A 67 3.37 1.76 -0.18
N VAL A 68 3.30 1.01 0.91
CA VAL A 68 4.37 0.93 1.90
C VAL A 68 5.07 -0.42 1.78
N HIS A 69 6.33 -0.39 1.37
CA HIS A 69 7.19 -1.57 1.32
C HIS A 69 8.13 -1.53 2.52
N SER A 70 7.84 -2.36 3.54
CA SER A 70 8.49 -2.50 4.85
C SER A 70 7.60 -2.03 6.01
N GLY A 71 7.41 -2.89 7.02
CA GLY A 71 6.68 -2.57 8.25
C GLY A 71 7.25 -1.37 9.00
N ASN A 72 8.57 -1.15 8.88
CA ASN A 72 9.24 -0.02 9.48
C ASN A 72 8.95 1.31 8.77
N ALA A 73 8.41 1.33 7.54
CA ALA A 73 8.09 2.57 6.83
C ALA A 73 6.70 3.14 7.15
N LEU A 74 5.87 2.43 7.93
CA LEU A 74 4.52 2.86 8.25
C LEU A 74 4.44 4.11 9.13
N HIS A 75 5.44 4.33 9.99
CA HIS A 75 5.54 5.59 10.75
C HIS A 75 5.74 6.82 9.83
N MET A 76 6.36 6.62 8.66
CA MET A 76 6.58 7.71 7.69
C MET A 76 5.27 8.18 7.05
N LEU A 77 4.19 7.40 7.15
CA LEU A 77 2.88 7.75 6.64
C LEU A 77 2.27 8.93 7.41
N GLY A 78 2.52 8.99 8.73
CA GLY A 78 2.11 10.09 9.60
C GLY A 78 2.91 11.37 9.39
N HIS A 79 4.21 11.24 9.06
CA HIS A 79 5.11 12.38 8.85
C HIS A 79 4.96 13.05 7.47
N LYS A 80 4.32 12.40 6.50
CA LYS A 80 4.11 12.94 5.15
C LYS A 80 2.74 13.60 5.03
N ASN A 81 2.67 14.77 4.39
CA ASN A 81 1.41 15.51 4.15
C ASN A 81 0.57 14.84 3.03
N ASN A 82 0.11 13.62 3.29
CA ASN A 82 -0.60 12.75 2.36
C ASN A 82 -2.13 12.97 2.40
N ARG A 83 -2.59 14.20 2.62
CA ARG A 83 -4.01 14.53 2.85
C ARG A 83 -4.94 14.11 1.70
N LYS A 84 -4.41 13.93 0.49
CA LYS A 84 -5.15 13.53 -0.72
C LYS A 84 -5.17 12.02 -0.96
N ALA A 85 -4.43 11.24 -0.16
CA ALA A 85 -4.39 9.80 -0.31
C ALA A 85 -5.76 9.17 -0.01
N ARG A 86 -6.18 8.27 -0.89
CA ARG A 86 -7.43 7.53 -0.80
C ARG A 86 -7.21 6.03 -0.63
N SER A 87 -6.00 5.55 -0.90
CA SER A 87 -5.61 4.15 -0.74
C SER A 87 -4.21 4.05 -0.17
N VAL A 88 -4.05 3.16 0.81
CA VAL A 88 -2.77 2.73 1.37
C VAL A 88 -2.74 1.22 1.27
N LEU A 89 -1.70 0.67 0.62
CA LEU A 89 -1.48 -0.76 0.49
C LEU A 89 -0.17 -1.16 1.16
N CYS A 90 -0.20 -2.25 1.93
CA CYS A 90 0.94 -2.75 2.68
C CYS A 90 1.29 -4.21 2.32
N PRO A 91 1.70 -4.50 1.08
CA PRO A 91 1.84 -5.87 0.57
C PRO A 91 2.95 -6.72 1.21
N LYS A 92 3.84 -6.13 2.04
CA LYS A 92 4.96 -6.81 2.70
C LYS A 92 5.18 -6.28 4.12
N VAL A 93 4.23 -6.52 5.03
CA VAL A 93 4.36 -6.19 6.47
C VAL A 93 4.38 -7.45 7.32
N GLU A 94 4.86 -8.56 6.76
CA GLU A 94 4.92 -9.83 7.49
C GLU A 94 5.94 -9.76 8.64
N GLY A 95 5.51 -10.12 9.85
CA GLY A 95 6.38 -10.30 11.01
C GLY A 95 6.69 -9.03 11.83
N TYR A 96 6.31 -7.84 11.38
CA TYR A 96 6.55 -6.60 12.12
C TYR A 96 5.40 -6.30 13.08
N LEU A 97 5.74 -6.07 14.35
CA LEU A 97 4.81 -5.53 15.34
C LEU A 97 4.58 -4.05 15.03
N TRP A 98 3.35 -3.71 14.66
CA TRP A 98 2.88 -2.35 14.64
C TRP A 98 2.91 -1.78 16.05
N ASN A 99 3.99 -1.06 16.34
CA ASN A 99 4.23 -0.40 17.62
C ASN A 99 3.89 1.09 17.58
N GLN A 100 3.32 1.57 16.47
CA GLN A 100 3.27 3.00 16.15
C GLN A 100 2.06 3.71 16.77
N PRO A 101 2.20 5.03 17.05
CA PRO A 101 1.17 5.82 17.71
C PRO A 101 -0.06 5.96 16.83
N SER A 102 -1.20 6.08 17.51
CA SER A 102 -2.54 6.23 16.94
C SER A 102 -2.66 7.36 15.89
N SER A 103 -1.77 8.35 15.88
CA SER A 103 -1.88 9.55 15.05
C SER A 103 -1.60 9.38 13.55
N VAL A 104 -1.07 8.23 13.10
CA VAL A 104 -0.74 8.01 11.67
C VAL A 104 -1.97 8.19 10.77
N PHE A 105 -3.14 7.74 11.20
CA PHE A 105 -4.35 7.82 10.38
C PHE A 105 -4.94 9.24 10.30
N ARG A 106 -4.61 10.13 11.24
CA ARG A 106 -5.03 11.54 11.20
C ARG A 106 -4.44 12.31 10.03
N SER A 107 -3.29 11.89 9.49
CA SER A 107 -2.70 12.51 8.30
C SER A 107 -3.40 12.10 6.99
N LEU A 108 -4.36 11.17 7.05
CA LEU A 108 -5.03 10.55 5.90
C LEU A 108 -6.57 10.69 5.95
N PRO A 109 -7.12 11.91 6.06
CA PRO A 109 -8.55 12.12 6.28
C PRO A 109 -9.44 11.58 5.14
N LEU A 110 -8.90 11.40 3.93
CA LEU A 110 -9.65 10.95 2.75
C LEU A 110 -9.47 9.47 2.42
N LEU A 111 -8.89 8.68 3.33
CA LEU A 111 -8.60 7.28 3.08
C LEU A 111 -9.89 6.47 2.92
N ARG A 112 -9.94 5.65 1.87
CA ARG A 112 -11.08 4.77 1.56
C ARG A 112 -10.70 3.29 1.55
N VAL A 113 -9.44 3.00 1.23
CA VAL A 113 -8.90 1.63 1.19
C VAL A 113 -7.65 1.60 2.05
N LEU A 114 -7.64 0.72 3.04
CA LEU A 114 -6.49 0.48 3.89
C LEU A 114 -6.21 -1.03 3.89
N ASP A 115 -5.15 -1.46 3.24
CA ASP A 115 -4.73 -2.85 3.27
C ASP A 115 -3.54 -2.99 4.23
N LEU A 116 -3.74 -3.81 5.27
CA LEU A 116 -2.77 -4.12 6.32
C LEU A 116 -2.41 -5.61 6.34
N TYR A 117 -2.49 -6.30 5.19
CA TYR A 117 -2.21 -7.73 5.10
C TYR A 117 -0.88 -8.12 5.76
N GLY A 118 -0.94 -9.08 6.68
CA GLY A 118 0.22 -9.58 7.42
C GLY A 118 0.71 -8.71 8.58
N ALA A 119 0.11 -7.52 8.80
CA ALA A 119 0.48 -6.65 9.91
C ALA A 119 0.07 -7.26 11.27
N LYS A 120 0.99 -7.29 12.22
CA LYS A 120 0.73 -7.74 13.60
C LYS A 120 0.58 -6.53 14.50
N PHE A 121 -0.49 -6.44 15.28
CA PHE A 121 -0.66 -5.34 16.23
C PHE A 121 -0.20 -5.73 17.63
N LYS A 122 0.36 -4.76 18.37
CA LYS A 122 0.69 -4.97 19.78
C LYS A 122 -0.58 -5.38 20.55
N GLY A 123 -0.52 -6.52 21.23
CA GLY A 123 -1.67 -7.09 21.96
C GLY A 123 -2.79 -7.62 21.07
N GLY A 124 -2.55 -7.81 19.77
CA GLY A 124 -3.52 -8.35 18.81
C GLY A 124 -4.72 -7.44 18.52
N LYS A 125 -4.73 -6.22 19.05
CA LYS A 125 -5.84 -5.28 18.92
C LYS A 125 -5.57 -4.29 17.80
N LEU A 126 -6.57 -4.11 16.95
CA LEU A 126 -6.58 -3.05 15.96
C LEU A 126 -6.52 -1.67 16.64
N PRO A 127 -5.67 -0.73 16.18
CA PRO A 127 -5.61 0.61 16.74
C PRO A 127 -6.95 1.34 16.62
N SER A 128 -7.41 1.96 17.72
CA SER A 128 -8.69 2.69 17.75
C SER A 128 -8.73 3.88 16.78
N SER A 129 -7.57 4.42 16.40
CA SER A 129 -7.48 5.50 15.43
C SER A 129 -7.89 5.13 14.00
N ILE A 130 -8.02 3.84 13.68
CA ILE A 130 -8.66 3.43 12.42
C ILE A 130 -10.13 3.90 12.40
N GLY A 131 -10.77 3.99 13.57
CA GLY A 131 -12.11 4.56 13.70
C GLY A 131 -12.21 6.06 13.33
N GLU A 132 -11.09 6.78 13.25
CA GLU A 132 -11.06 8.18 12.81
C GLU A 132 -11.15 8.31 11.28
N LEU A 133 -11.00 7.21 10.53
CA LEU A 133 -11.08 7.17 9.07
C LEU A 133 -12.54 7.11 8.59
N ILE A 134 -13.27 8.22 8.70
CA ILE A 134 -14.70 8.31 8.36
C ILE A 134 -15.06 7.96 6.91
N HIS A 135 -14.08 7.97 6.00
CA HIS A 135 -14.27 7.65 4.58
C HIS A 135 -13.85 6.23 4.21
N LEU A 136 -13.39 5.45 5.19
CA LEU A 136 -12.94 4.08 4.97
C LEU A 136 -14.10 3.21 4.48
N ARG A 137 -13.85 2.44 3.42
CA ARG A 137 -14.79 1.49 2.84
C ARG A 137 -14.26 0.07 2.83
N PHE A 138 -12.95 -0.09 2.77
CA PHE A 138 -12.27 -1.38 2.73
C PHE A 138 -11.09 -1.36 3.70
N LEU A 139 -11.05 -2.36 4.57
CA LEU A 139 -9.99 -2.65 5.53
C LEU A 139 -9.54 -4.11 5.36
#